data_AF-A0A2M4CHF3-F1
#
_entry.id   AF-A0A2M4CHF3-F1
#
_cell.length_a   1.000
_cell.length_b   1.000
_cell.length_c   1.000
_cell.angle_alpha   90.00
_cell.angle_beta   90.00
_cell.angle_gamma   90.00
#
_symmetry.space_group_name_H-M   'P 1'
#
loop_
_entity.id
_entity.type
_entity.pdbx_description
1 polymer ?
#
loop_
_entity_poly.entity_id
_entity_poly.type
_entity_poly.pdbx_seq_one_letter_code
_entity_poly.pdbx_strand_id
1 'polypeptide(L)'
;MDSSDDQSEQEHSEQSEEESIADDETSAEDDEDEEEDDVPKLADKEFKEIPFEDLLKLQKKLGTRVYNEAIFGKTVSKKKTVDAEKDTKKRKTQQEQNSNESDDDDSGPEEISSRRKTPAFAKIRRGNNDESAQQRPRDPRFDPKQGYFSGRKFRQDYGFINDLRTKELKKLENKLHATEDPEEAEKIKFVMRRTENQVREYAKQKQLDETRMQEKKQARQAISEGKRPFYERKSTKKARDLVQQYDKLKEDGKLAKHIDKRRKKISAKDRKKLDFAT
;
A
#
# COMPACT_ATOMS: atom_id res chain seq x y z
N MET A 1 0.67 1.02 -66.07
CA MET A 1 -0.10 0.42 -64.98
C MET A 1 0.92 -0.10 -63.99
N ASP A 2 1.18 0.67 -62.94
CA ASP A 2 2.08 0.30 -61.86
C ASP A 2 1.25 0.34 -60.57
N SER A 3 1.17 -0.79 -59.89
CA SER A 3 0.32 -1.02 -58.73
C SER A 3 1.23 -1.08 -57.50
N SER A 4 1.35 0.04 -56.80
CA SER A 4 2.03 0.10 -55.51
C SER A 4 1.03 -0.21 -54.39
N ASP A 5 1.25 -1.34 -53.73
CA ASP A 5 0.59 -1.81 -52.52
C ASP A 5 1.17 -1.04 -51.31
N ASP A 6 0.41 -0.07 -50.79
CA ASP A 6 0.77 0.69 -49.59
C ASP A 6 0.19 -0.01 -48.34
N GLN A 7 0.99 -0.87 -47.72
CA GLN A 7 0.70 -1.44 -46.40
C GLN A 7 1.15 -0.46 -45.32
N SER A 8 0.24 0.38 -44.87
CA SER A 8 0.42 1.20 -43.66
C SER A 8 0.19 0.34 -42.41
N GLU A 9 1.28 -0.21 -41.88
CA GLU A 9 1.29 -0.96 -40.62
C GLU A 9 0.91 -0.08 -39.42
N GLN A 10 -0.04 -0.60 -38.64
CA GLN A 10 -0.65 0.04 -37.49
C GLN A 10 0.13 -0.34 -36.21
N GLU A 11 1.19 0.42 -35.91
CA GLU A 11 1.93 0.39 -34.63
C GLU A 11 1.04 0.93 -33.49
N HIS A 12 0.24 0.04 -32.88
CA HIS A 12 -0.52 0.34 -31.67
C HIS A 12 0.31 -0.09 -30.45
N SER A 13 1.14 0.82 -29.95
CA SER A 13 1.85 0.67 -28.67
C SER A 13 0.85 0.84 -27.53
N GLU A 14 0.18 -0.25 -27.17
CA GLU A 14 -0.53 -0.37 -25.88
C GLU A 14 0.53 -0.61 -24.80
N GLN A 15 1.05 0.48 -24.25
CA GLN A 15 1.83 0.49 -23.03
C GLN A 15 0.89 0.14 -21.86
N SER A 16 0.61 -1.14 -21.73
CA SER A 16 0.13 -1.77 -20.51
C SER A 16 1.34 -1.88 -19.58
N GLU A 17 1.48 -0.92 -18.68
CA GLU A 17 2.26 -1.10 -17.46
C GLU A 17 1.53 -2.14 -16.61
N GLU A 18 1.85 -3.41 -16.83
CA GLU A 18 1.54 -4.48 -15.90
C GLU A 18 2.86 -5.00 -15.35
N GLU A 19 2.96 -4.91 -14.02
CA GLU A 19 4.09 -5.29 -13.19
C GLU A 19 4.60 -6.68 -13.53
N SER A 20 5.92 -6.79 -13.54
CA SER A 20 6.68 -8.03 -13.60
C SER A 20 6.33 -8.94 -12.43
N ILE A 21 5.46 -9.92 -12.67
CA ILE A 21 5.52 -11.19 -11.94
C ILE A 21 6.73 -11.94 -12.48
N ALA A 22 7.79 -11.95 -11.68
CA ALA A 22 8.85 -12.93 -11.76
C ALA A 22 8.34 -14.18 -11.03
N ASP A 23 7.91 -15.17 -11.80
CA ASP A 23 7.83 -16.55 -11.34
C ASP A 23 9.28 -17.07 -11.25
N ASP A 24 9.81 -17.09 -10.03
CA ASP A 24 10.93 -17.92 -9.63
C ASP A 24 10.34 -19.30 -9.28
N GLU A 25 10.27 -20.17 -10.28
CA GLU A 25 10.07 -21.60 -10.05
C GLU A 25 11.43 -22.21 -9.70
N THR A 26 11.78 -22.15 -8.42
CA THR A 26 12.77 -23.04 -7.83
C THR A 26 12.02 -24.22 -7.21
N SER A 27 12.02 -25.33 -7.96
CA SER A 27 11.64 -26.66 -7.51
C SER A 27 12.57 -27.08 -6.37
N ALA A 28 12.09 -26.98 -5.13
CA ALA A 28 12.73 -27.61 -3.98
C ALA A 28 11.97 -28.91 -3.71
N GLU A 29 12.68 -30.01 -3.94
CA GLU A 29 12.23 -31.35 -3.60
C GLU A 29 12.07 -31.51 -2.08
N ASP A 30 11.23 -32.48 -1.78
CA ASP A 30 10.85 -33.03 -0.51
C ASP A 30 12.08 -33.58 0.22
N ASP A 31 12.52 -32.91 1.29
CA ASP A 31 13.36 -33.49 2.34
C ASP A 31 12.50 -33.52 3.62
N GLU A 32 11.82 -34.64 3.82
CA GLU A 32 11.40 -35.12 5.14
C GLU A 32 12.68 -35.38 5.94
N ASP A 33 12.96 -34.57 6.97
CA ASP A 33 13.27 -35.01 8.34
C ASP A 33 13.83 -33.87 9.22
N GLU A 34 13.27 -33.82 10.44
CA GLU A 34 13.87 -33.39 11.72
C GLU A 34 14.55 -32.02 11.83
N GLU A 35 13.99 -31.16 12.70
CA GLU A 35 14.68 -30.39 13.77
C GLU A 35 13.60 -29.54 14.49
N GLU A 36 12.81 -30.19 15.34
CA GLU A 36 11.97 -29.54 16.36
C GLU A 36 12.83 -29.05 17.54
N ASP A 37 13.87 -28.23 17.37
CA ASP A 37 14.63 -27.74 18.54
C ASP A 37 15.26 -26.37 18.32
N ASP A 38 14.57 -25.32 18.83
CA ASP A 38 15.23 -24.12 19.36
C ASP A 38 14.28 -23.25 20.21
N VAL A 39 13.50 -23.91 21.06
CA VAL A 39 12.88 -23.25 22.22
C VAL A 39 13.25 -24.08 23.44
N PRO A 40 13.99 -23.54 24.43
CA PRO A 40 14.39 -24.32 25.60
C PRO A 40 13.15 -24.72 26.42
N LYS A 41 12.59 -25.91 26.14
CA LYS A 41 11.47 -26.53 26.85
C LYS A 41 11.95 -27.42 28.02
N LEU A 42 12.97 -27.00 28.75
CA LEU A 42 13.50 -27.80 29.87
C LEU A 42 12.70 -27.61 31.17
N ALA A 43 11.77 -26.65 31.23
CA ALA A 43 11.00 -26.34 32.45
C ALA A 43 9.48 -26.60 32.34
N ASP A 44 8.93 -26.79 31.14
CA ASP A 44 7.49 -26.63 30.94
C ASP A 44 6.60 -27.72 31.54
N LYS A 45 7.12 -28.91 31.85
CA LYS A 45 6.30 -30.01 32.39
C LYS A 45 6.27 -30.00 33.93
N GLU A 46 7.42 -29.86 34.57
CA GLU A 46 7.54 -29.88 36.03
C GLU A 46 6.99 -28.59 36.68
N PHE A 47 7.22 -27.42 36.08
CA PHE A 47 6.72 -26.15 36.64
C PHE A 47 5.22 -25.92 36.42
N LYS A 48 4.57 -26.66 35.51
CA LYS A 48 3.10 -26.61 35.33
C LYS A 48 2.34 -27.38 36.40
N GLU A 49 2.98 -28.37 37.03
CA GLU A 49 2.38 -29.19 38.09
C GLU A 49 2.55 -28.55 39.49
N ILE A 50 3.53 -27.66 39.66
CA ILE A 50 3.77 -26.93 40.92
C ILE A 50 2.72 -25.80 41.07
N PRO A 51 2.07 -25.67 42.24
CA PRO A 51 1.11 -24.59 42.46
C PRO A 51 1.80 -23.22 42.39
N PHE A 52 1.08 -22.23 41.86
CA PHE A 52 1.58 -20.87 41.63
C PHE A 52 2.20 -20.22 42.89
N GLU A 53 1.68 -20.55 44.07
CA GLU A 53 2.20 -20.04 45.34
C GLU A 53 3.65 -20.45 45.59
N ASP A 54 4.01 -21.68 45.23
CA ASP A 54 5.36 -22.21 45.42
C ASP A 54 6.31 -21.67 44.35
N LEU A 55 5.83 -21.40 43.14
CA LEU A 55 6.58 -20.64 42.12
C LEU A 55 6.91 -19.23 42.61
N LEU A 56 5.96 -18.56 43.26
CA LEU A 56 6.16 -17.22 43.79
C LEU A 56 7.16 -17.23 44.97
N LYS A 57 7.08 -18.23 45.86
CA LYS A 57 8.08 -18.42 46.93
C LYS A 57 9.47 -18.71 46.36
N LEU A 58 9.55 -19.49 45.28
CA LEU A 58 10.81 -19.78 44.58
C LEU A 58 11.40 -18.51 43.94
N GLN A 59 10.58 -17.72 43.25
CA GLN A 59 10.98 -16.44 42.65
C GLN A 59 11.46 -15.44 43.72
N LYS A 60 10.81 -15.40 44.89
CA LYS A 60 11.21 -14.57 46.04
C LYS A 60 12.55 -15.00 46.64
N LYS A 61 12.81 -16.30 46.72
CA LYS A 61 14.07 -16.85 47.27
C LYS A 61 15.26 -16.73 46.32
N LEU A 62 15.07 -17.03 45.04
CA LEU A 62 16.13 -17.01 44.02
C LEU A 62 16.36 -15.62 43.42
N GLY A 63 15.35 -14.74 43.50
CA GLY A 63 15.35 -13.44 42.86
C GLY A 63 14.88 -13.49 41.40
N THR A 64 14.23 -12.42 40.95
CA THR A 64 13.53 -12.37 39.66
C THR A 64 14.43 -12.56 38.44
N ARG A 65 15.68 -12.07 38.47
CA ARG A 65 16.64 -12.22 37.36
C ARG A 65 17.10 -13.66 37.18
N VAL A 66 17.49 -14.33 38.27
CA VAL A 66 17.99 -15.71 38.23
C VAL A 66 16.84 -16.68 37.91
N TYR A 67 15.66 -16.44 38.48
CA TYR A 67 14.45 -17.21 38.17
C TYR A 67 14.10 -17.11 36.67
N ASN A 68 14.06 -15.91 36.10
CA ASN A 68 13.71 -15.73 34.68
C ASN A 68 14.77 -16.34 33.75
N GLU A 69 16.05 -16.25 34.11
CA GLU A 69 17.13 -16.87 33.35
C GLU A 69 17.06 -18.40 33.37
N ALA A 70 16.67 -18.99 34.50
CA ALA A 70 16.51 -20.43 34.64
C ALA A 70 15.25 -20.98 33.93
N ILE A 71 14.14 -20.24 33.97
CA ILE A 71 12.86 -20.66 33.37
C ILE A 71 12.82 -20.38 31.86
N PHE A 72 13.25 -19.20 31.44
CA PHE A 72 13.12 -18.74 30.05
C PHE A 72 14.45 -18.80 29.28
N GLY A 73 15.52 -19.25 29.92
CA GLY A 73 16.87 -19.26 29.36
C GLY A 73 17.53 -17.87 29.32
N LYS A 74 18.84 -17.83 29.07
CA LYS A 74 19.53 -16.59 28.71
C LYS A 74 19.05 -16.17 27.32
N THR A 75 18.15 -15.20 27.26
CA THR A 75 17.84 -14.53 25.99
C THR A 75 19.13 -13.89 25.47
N VAL A 76 19.73 -14.46 24.42
CA VAL A 76 20.84 -13.82 23.71
C VAL A 76 20.30 -12.49 23.21
N SER A 77 20.74 -11.39 23.82
CA SER A 77 20.38 -10.05 23.37
C SER A 77 20.76 -9.94 21.91
N LYS A 78 19.75 -9.90 21.02
CA LYS A 78 19.94 -9.56 19.60
C LYS A 78 20.86 -8.35 19.53
N LYS A 79 21.99 -8.51 18.82
CA LYS A 79 22.93 -7.44 18.48
C LYS A 79 22.11 -6.22 18.06
N LYS A 80 22.18 -5.15 18.86
CA LYS A 80 21.70 -3.83 18.46
C LYS A 80 22.44 -3.48 17.17
N THR A 81 21.72 -3.41 16.06
CA THR A 81 22.23 -2.77 14.85
C THR A 81 22.51 -1.31 15.20
N VAL A 82 23.77 -0.94 15.02
CA VAL A 82 24.26 0.44 15.01
C VAL A 82 23.50 1.18 13.91
N ASP A 83 22.49 1.96 14.28
CA ASP A 83 21.98 3.16 13.58
C ASP A 83 20.72 3.67 14.31
N ALA A 84 20.90 4.04 15.58
CA ALA A 84 19.90 4.79 16.35
C ALA A 84 20.59 5.56 17.49
N GLU A 85 21.62 6.35 17.15
CA GLU A 85 22.19 7.35 18.04
C GLU A 85 21.73 8.75 17.62
N LYS A 86 20.56 9.15 18.11
CA LYS A 86 20.35 10.53 18.58
C LYS A 86 19.12 10.59 19.48
N ASP A 87 19.32 11.32 20.58
CA ASP A 87 18.28 11.91 21.42
C ASP A 87 17.56 11.03 22.45
N THR A 88 18.29 10.51 23.44
CA THR A 88 17.76 10.38 24.83
C THR A 88 18.88 10.40 25.89
N LYS A 89 19.60 11.53 26.02
CA LYS A 89 20.40 11.81 27.23
C LYS A 89 20.23 13.26 27.67
N LYS A 90 19.22 13.53 28.50
CA LYS A 90 19.31 14.43 29.67
C LYS A 90 17.97 14.48 30.41
N ARG A 91 17.89 13.74 31.50
CA ARG A 91 17.35 14.16 32.81
C ARG A 91 17.43 12.99 33.80
N LYS A 92 18.66 12.69 34.23
CA LYS A 92 18.87 12.17 35.58
C LYS A 92 18.68 13.35 36.51
N THR A 93 17.47 13.53 37.01
CA THR A 93 17.26 14.35 38.21
C THR A 93 17.68 13.49 39.38
N GLN A 94 18.56 14.02 40.21
CA GLN A 94 19.05 13.39 41.42
C GLN A 94 17.84 13.05 42.30
N GLN A 95 17.49 11.77 42.40
CA GLN A 95 16.68 11.28 43.51
C GLN A 95 17.67 11.10 44.66
N GLU A 96 17.60 12.06 45.57
CA GLU A 96 18.26 12.00 46.86
C GLU A 96 17.87 10.70 47.56
N GLN A 97 18.90 10.06 48.07
CA GLN A 97 18.83 8.84 48.85
C GLN A 97 18.09 9.16 50.16
N ASN A 98 16.89 8.63 50.32
CA ASN A 98 16.34 8.29 51.63
C ASN A 98 15.93 6.82 51.56
N SER A 99 16.91 5.95 51.76
CA SER A 99 16.68 4.59 52.20
C SER A 99 16.31 4.64 53.68
N ASN A 100 15.05 4.38 54.01
CA ASN A 100 14.63 3.57 55.15
C ASN A 100 13.11 3.43 55.14
N GLU A 101 12.68 2.31 55.74
CA GLU A 101 11.31 1.83 55.89
C GLU A 101 10.64 1.29 54.62
N SER A 102 10.71 -0.03 54.53
CA SER A 102 9.56 -0.90 54.23
C SER A 102 8.23 -0.27 54.64
N ASP A 103 7.25 -0.28 53.74
CA ASP A 103 5.86 -0.57 54.08
C ASP A 103 5.11 -1.00 52.80
N ASP A 104 4.59 -2.21 52.86
CA ASP A 104 3.39 -2.60 52.12
C ASP A 104 2.29 -1.61 52.52
N ASP A 105 1.77 -0.79 51.61
CA ASP A 105 0.43 -0.24 51.75
C ASP A 105 -0.13 0.19 50.38
N ASP A 106 -1.35 -0.29 50.13
CA ASP A 106 -2.30 0.12 49.11
C ASP A 106 -2.37 1.66 49.04
N SER A 107 -1.64 2.23 48.08
CA SER A 107 -1.27 3.65 48.13
C SER A 107 -2.44 4.55 47.73
N GLY A 108 -3.22 4.96 48.73
CA GLY A 108 -4.12 6.10 48.66
C GLY A 108 -3.37 7.42 48.38
N PRO A 109 -4.08 8.51 48.06
CA PRO A 109 -3.43 9.78 47.73
C PRO A 109 -2.61 10.32 48.91
N GLU A 110 -1.31 10.54 48.69
CA GLU A 110 -0.43 11.17 49.66
C GLU A 110 -0.78 12.65 49.88
N GLU A 111 -0.79 13.08 51.15
CA GLU A 111 -1.00 14.48 51.50
C GLU A 111 0.21 15.35 51.14
N ILE A 112 0.09 16.12 50.07
CA ILE A 112 1.09 17.11 49.66
C ILE A 112 0.76 18.50 50.22
N SER A 113 1.77 19.23 50.72
CA SER A 113 1.58 20.60 51.22
C SER A 113 1.05 21.55 50.14
N SER A 114 0.04 22.35 50.47
CA SER A 114 -0.56 23.39 49.61
C SER A 114 0.42 24.51 49.21
N ARG A 115 1.56 24.63 49.91
CA ARG A 115 2.66 25.54 49.55
C ARG A 115 3.54 25.00 48.43
N ARG A 116 3.41 23.73 48.06
CA ARG A 116 4.18 23.14 46.97
C ARG A 116 3.67 23.75 45.65
N LYS A 117 4.52 24.57 45.02
CA LYS A 117 4.21 25.14 43.70
C LYS A 117 3.91 24.01 42.74
N THR A 118 2.71 24.00 42.16
CA THR A 118 2.36 23.04 41.11
C THR A 118 3.33 23.21 39.95
N PRO A 119 3.75 22.11 39.28
CA PRO A 119 4.50 22.26 38.05
C PRO A 119 3.59 23.04 37.10
N ALA A 120 3.99 24.28 36.79
CA ALA A 120 3.31 25.03 35.75
C ALA A 120 3.42 24.16 34.51
N PHE A 121 2.30 23.59 34.05
CA PHE A 121 2.19 23.01 32.72
C PHE A 121 2.84 24.01 31.81
N ALA A 122 4.02 23.66 31.32
CA ALA A 122 4.96 24.62 30.78
C ALA A 122 4.15 25.50 29.85
N LYS A 123 4.04 26.81 30.18
CA LYS A 123 3.54 27.82 29.26
C LYS A 123 4.14 27.40 27.94
N ILE A 124 3.28 26.95 27.02
CA ILE A 124 3.66 26.38 25.73
C ILE A 124 4.75 27.32 25.27
N ARG A 125 6.00 26.83 25.33
CA ARG A 125 7.11 27.59 24.81
C ARG A 125 6.71 27.63 23.36
N ARG A 126 6.10 28.74 22.93
CA ARG A 126 6.08 29.20 21.56
C ARG A 126 7.55 29.48 21.27
N GLY A 127 8.31 28.38 21.20
CA GLY A 127 9.68 28.41 20.84
C GLY A 127 9.66 29.01 19.46
N ASN A 128 10.66 29.81 19.18
CA ASN A 128 10.92 30.36 17.86
C ASN A 128 11.26 29.24 16.82
N ASN A 129 10.82 28.01 17.06
CA ASN A 129 10.89 26.79 16.27
C ASN A 129 9.48 26.26 15.92
N ASP A 130 8.41 26.99 16.25
CA ASP A 130 7.09 26.77 15.66
C ASP A 130 7.17 27.24 14.19
N GLU A 131 7.46 26.32 13.26
CA GLU A 131 7.28 26.57 11.82
C GLU A 131 5.82 27.00 11.48
N SER A 132 4.90 26.83 12.43
CA SER A 132 3.51 27.30 12.41
C SER A 132 3.34 28.82 12.61
N ALA A 133 4.35 29.54 13.13
CA ALA A 133 4.29 30.97 13.43
C ALA A 133 4.81 31.88 12.30
N GLN A 134 5.54 31.33 11.32
CA GLN A 134 5.83 32.08 10.11
C GLN A 134 4.60 32.06 9.20
N GLN A 135 3.89 33.19 9.13
CA GLN A 135 2.82 33.43 8.16
C GLN A 135 3.45 33.52 6.76
N ARG A 136 3.92 32.39 6.24
CA ARG A 136 4.32 32.27 4.84
C ARG A 136 3.06 32.40 3.98
N PRO A 137 3.11 33.07 2.81
CA PRO A 137 1.99 33.07 1.89
C PRO A 137 1.64 31.62 1.56
N ARG A 138 0.46 31.18 1.98
CA ARG A 138 -0.05 29.83 1.71
C ARG A 138 -0.79 29.86 0.38
N ASP A 139 -0.36 29.02 -0.56
CA ASP A 139 -1.14 28.76 -1.76
C ASP A 139 -2.32 27.86 -1.34
N PRO A 140 -3.58 28.31 -1.50
CA PRO A 140 -4.74 27.51 -1.11
C PRO A 140 -4.80 26.17 -1.83
N ARG A 141 -4.20 26.03 -3.02
CA ARG A 141 -4.15 24.75 -3.75
C ARG A 141 -3.29 23.71 -3.04
N PHE A 142 -2.32 24.18 -2.25
CA PHE A 142 -1.35 23.34 -1.54
C PHE A 142 -1.51 23.42 -0.02
N ASP A 143 -2.56 24.07 0.49
CA ASP A 143 -2.86 24.12 1.93
C ASP A 143 -3.52 22.79 2.37
N PRO A 144 -2.91 22.02 3.29
CA PRO A 144 -3.48 20.78 3.81
C PRO A 144 -4.89 20.92 4.37
N LYS A 145 -5.30 22.15 4.76
CA LYS A 145 -6.65 22.44 5.28
C LYS A 145 -7.74 22.39 4.21
N GLN A 146 -7.41 22.54 2.92
CA GLN A 146 -8.39 22.55 1.82
C GLN A 146 -8.82 21.13 1.39
N GLY A 147 -8.27 20.10 2.04
CA GLY A 147 -8.60 18.70 1.78
C GLY A 147 -7.77 18.08 0.65
N TYR A 148 -7.95 16.79 0.44
CA TYR A 148 -7.17 16.02 -0.53
C TYR A 148 -7.88 15.86 -1.86
N PHE A 149 -7.11 15.86 -2.94
CA PHE A 149 -7.62 15.59 -4.28
C PHE A 149 -8.26 14.20 -4.35
N SER A 150 -9.52 14.16 -4.80
CA SER A 150 -10.23 12.92 -5.05
C SER A 150 -10.50 12.80 -6.54
N GLY A 151 -9.79 11.89 -7.22
CA GLY A 151 -9.95 11.68 -8.66
C GLY A 151 -11.40 11.37 -9.07
N ARG A 152 -12.15 10.62 -8.24
CA ARG A 152 -13.56 10.33 -8.48
C ARG A 152 -14.43 11.60 -8.44
N LYS A 153 -14.29 12.42 -7.40
CA LYS A 153 -15.06 13.69 -7.29
C LYS A 153 -14.70 14.61 -8.44
N PHE A 154 -13.41 14.73 -8.76
CA PHE A 154 -12.96 15.50 -9.91
C PHE A 154 -13.63 15.04 -11.21
N ARG A 155 -13.68 13.73 -11.48
CA ARG A 155 -14.37 13.20 -12.67
C ARG A 155 -15.88 13.50 -12.67
N GLN A 156 -16.51 13.49 -11.50
CA GLN A 156 -17.93 13.83 -11.34
C GLN A 156 -18.19 15.32 -11.60
N ASP A 157 -17.43 16.19 -10.94
CA ASP A 157 -17.61 17.64 -10.97
C ASP A 157 -17.20 18.24 -12.32
N TYR A 158 -16.15 17.69 -12.94
CA TYR A 158 -15.59 18.13 -14.21
C TYR A 158 -15.89 17.19 -15.38
N GLY A 159 -16.98 16.43 -15.31
CA GLY A 159 -17.37 15.47 -16.36
C GLY A 159 -17.54 16.12 -17.74
N PHE A 160 -17.99 17.38 -17.77
CA PHE A 160 -18.20 18.18 -18.98
C PHE A 160 -16.92 18.38 -19.82
N ILE A 161 -15.73 18.25 -19.22
CA ILE A 161 -14.46 18.35 -19.96
C ILE A 161 -14.39 17.27 -21.04
N ASN A 162 -14.94 16.08 -20.82
CA ASN A 162 -14.95 15.04 -21.85
C ASN A 162 -15.98 15.33 -22.95
N ASP A 163 -17.11 15.97 -22.62
CA ASP A 163 -18.06 16.45 -23.62
C ASP A 163 -17.42 17.51 -24.51
N LEU A 164 -16.54 18.35 -23.94
CA LEU A 164 -15.72 19.29 -24.72
C LEU A 164 -14.72 18.55 -25.62
N ARG A 165 -13.98 17.58 -25.08
CA ARG A 165 -13.02 16.76 -25.85
C ARG A 165 -13.68 16.05 -27.04
N THR A 166 -14.88 15.49 -26.87
CA THR A 166 -15.60 14.83 -27.97
C THR A 166 -16.02 15.82 -29.06
N LYS A 167 -16.40 17.05 -28.70
CA LYS A 167 -16.65 18.13 -29.67
C LYS A 167 -15.36 18.57 -30.37
N GLU A 168 -14.24 18.62 -29.65
CA GLU A 168 -12.92 18.93 -30.21
C GLU A 168 -12.46 17.86 -31.20
N LEU A 169 -12.66 16.58 -30.90
CA LEU A 169 -12.38 15.48 -31.83
C LEU A 169 -13.13 15.67 -33.16
N LYS A 170 -14.42 15.95 -33.13
CA LYS A 170 -15.21 16.24 -34.35
C LYS A 170 -14.67 17.43 -35.14
N LYS A 171 -14.17 18.47 -34.44
CA LYS A 171 -13.53 19.62 -35.10
C LYS A 171 -12.20 19.24 -35.73
N LEU A 172 -11.41 18.38 -35.08
CA LEU A 172 -10.14 17.89 -35.61
C LEU A 172 -10.34 16.98 -36.82
N GLU A 173 -11.38 16.13 -36.82
CA GLU A 173 -11.78 15.33 -37.99
C GLU A 173 -12.11 16.22 -39.18
N ASN A 174 -12.94 17.24 -38.98
CA ASN A 174 -13.28 18.21 -40.04
C ASN A 174 -12.05 18.95 -40.56
N LYS A 175 -11.13 19.34 -39.67
CA LYS A 175 -9.86 19.97 -40.08
C LYS A 175 -9.00 19.02 -40.88
N LEU A 176 -8.89 17.76 -40.45
CA LEU A 176 -8.11 16.74 -41.14
C LEU A 176 -8.60 16.52 -42.56
N HIS A 177 -9.92 16.55 -42.77
CA HIS A 177 -10.53 16.46 -44.11
C HIS A 177 -10.30 17.71 -44.97
N ALA A 178 -10.11 18.88 -44.36
CA ALA A 178 -9.92 20.14 -45.07
C ALA A 178 -8.44 20.45 -45.37
N THR A 179 -7.50 19.90 -44.59
CA THR A 179 -6.06 20.07 -44.82
C THR A 179 -5.57 19.22 -45.99
N GLU A 180 -4.90 19.86 -46.94
CA GLU A 180 -4.17 19.20 -48.03
C GLU A 180 -2.69 18.98 -47.67
N ASP A 181 -2.13 19.77 -46.74
CA ASP A 181 -0.74 19.66 -46.31
C ASP A 181 -0.47 18.39 -45.48
N PRO A 182 0.52 17.55 -45.88
CA PRO A 182 0.77 16.27 -45.22
C PRO A 182 1.31 16.43 -43.79
N GLU A 183 2.18 17.42 -43.54
CA GLU A 183 2.75 17.65 -42.21
C GLU A 183 1.69 18.14 -41.21
N GLU A 184 0.75 18.97 -41.66
CA GLU A 184 -0.35 19.44 -40.82
C GLU A 184 -1.34 18.31 -40.53
N ALA A 185 -1.63 17.48 -41.54
CA ALA A 185 -2.47 16.29 -41.37
C ALA A 185 -1.88 15.32 -40.34
N GLU A 186 -0.56 15.10 -40.32
CA GLU A 186 0.11 14.29 -39.31
C GLU A 186 -0.01 14.88 -37.90
N LYS A 187 0.21 16.19 -37.75
CA LYS A 187 0.03 16.90 -36.48
C LYS A 187 -1.40 16.76 -35.97
N ILE A 188 -2.40 16.91 -36.84
CA ILE A 188 -3.82 16.75 -36.49
C ILE A 188 -4.10 15.31 -36.06
N LYS A 189 -3.65 14.31 -36.83
CA LYS A 189 -3.78 12.88 -36.48
C LYS A 189 -3.16 12.56 -35.12
N PHE A 190 -1.98 13.13 -34.83
CA PHE A 190 -1.32 12.95 -33.54
C PHE A 190 -2.16 13.49 -32.37
N VAL A 191 -2.66 14.73 -32.50
CA VAL A 191 -3.52 15.33 -31.47
C VAL A 191 -4.81 14.53 -31.30
N MET A 192 -5.40 14.07 -32.40
CA MET A 192 -6.61 13.24 -32.38
C MET A 192 -6.39 11.94 -31.60
N ARG A 193 -5.34 11.17 -31.93
CA ARG A 193 -4.96 9.94 -31.19
C ARG A 193 -4.75 10.21 -29.70
N ARG A 194 -4.06 11.30 -29.36
CA ARG A 194 -3.80 11.69 -27.96
C ARG A 194 -5.12 11.95 -27.22
N THR A 195 -6.03 12.70 -27.82
CA THR A 195 -7.32 13.06 -27.21
C THR A 195 -8.25 11.85 -27.10
N GLU A 196 -8.29 10.98 -28.11
CA GLU A 196 -9.02 9.70 -28.06
C GLU A 196 -8.54 8.82 -26.90
N ASN A 197 -7.22 8.69 -26.73
CA ASN A 197 -6.64 7.93 -25.63
C ASN A 197 -7.04 8.51 -24.27
N GLN A 198 -7.07 9.84 -24.12
CA GLN A 198 -7.54 10.49 -22.90
C GLN A 198 -9.02 10.21 -22.60
N VAL A 199 -9.88 10.24 -23.64
CA VAL A 199 -11.30 9.92 -23.50
C VAL A 199 -11.49 8.45 -23.11
N ARG A 200 -10.74 7.53 -23.75
CA ARG A 200 -10.78 6.09 -23.45
C ARG A 200 -10.34 5.80 -22.01
N GLU A 201 -9.23 6.38 -21.57
CA GLU A 201 -8.74 6.23 -20.19
C GLU A 201 -9.72 6.82 -19.17
N TYR A 202 -10.33 7.97 -19.46
CA TYR A 202 -11.37 8.52 -18.61
C TYR A 202 -12.56 7.55 -18.47
N ALA A 203 -13.04 6.99 -19.58
CA ALA A 203 -14.15 6.03 -19.56
C ALA A 203 -13.81 4.77 -18.75
N LYS A 204 -12.60 4.23 -18.90
CA LYS A 204 -12.08 3.11 -18.11
C LYS A 204 -12.08 3.42 -16.62
N GLN A 205 -11.51 4.58 -16.23
CA GLN A 205 -11.48 5.01 -14.82
C GLN A 205 -12.89 5.22 -14.25
N LYS A 206 -13.81 5.76 -15.05
CA LYS A 206 -15.21 5.92 -14.65
C LYS A 206 -15.89 4.58 -14.40
N GLN A 207 -15.70 3.58 -15.27
CA GLN A 207 -16.24 2.23 -15.07
C GLN A 207 -15.69 1.58 -13.79
N LEU A 208 -14.39 1.74 -13.51
CA LEU A 208 -13.77 1.24 -12.27
C LEU A 208 -14.33 1.93 -11.01
N ASP A 209 -14.60 3.24 -11.08
CA ASP A 209 -15.24 3.95 -9.98
C ASP A 209 -16.68 3.45 -9.75
N GLU A 210 -17.43 3.20 -10.83
CA GLU A 210 -18.79 2.69 -10.80
C GLU A 210 -18.87 1.29 -10.20
N THR A 211 -18.01 0.36 -10.63
CA THR A 211 -17.96 -1.01 -10.07
C THR A 211 -17.63 -0.97 -8.58
N ARG A 212 -16.64 -0.17 -8.17
CA ARG A 212 -16.30 0.03 -6.75
C ARG A 212 -17.46 0.62 -5.96
N MET A 213 -18.26 1.50 -6.56
CA MET A 213 -19.45 2.06 -5.92
C MET A 213 -20.57 1.04 -5.79
N GLN A 214 -20.77 0.18 -6.77
CA GLN A 214 -21.72 -0.92 -6.71
C GLN A 214 -21.36 -1.90 -5.58
N GLU A 215 -20.10 -2.31 -5.47
CA GLU A 215 -19.62 -3.15 -4.36
C GLU A 215 -19.91 -2.51 -3.00
N LYS A 216 -19.62 -1.20 -2.85
CA LYS A 216 -19.92 -0.47 -1.62
C LYS A 216 -21.42 -0.40 -1.33
N LYS A 217 -22.25 -0.23 -2.37
CA LYS A 217 -23.70 -0.18 -2.23
C LYS A 217 -24.25 -1.54 -1.78
N GLN A 218 -23.78 -2.64 -2.37
CA GLN A 218 -24.15 -4.00 -1.97
C GLN A 218 -23.75 -4.28 -0.52
N ALA A 219 -22.53 -3.89 -0.11
CA ALA A 219 -22.10 -4.05 1.28
C ALA A 219 -22.99 -3.26 2.25
N ARG A 220 -23.37 -2.01 1.89
CA ARG A 220 -24.30 -1.21 2.70
C ARG A 220 -25.68 -1.85 2.80
N GLN A 221 -26.19 -2.42 1.70
CA GLN A 221 -27.48 -3.12 1.67
C GLN A 221 -27.46 -4.35 2.57
N ALA A 222 -26.42 -5.18 2.51
CA ALA A 222 -26.26 -6.34 3.40
C ALA A 222 -26.27 -5.92 4.88
N ILE A 223 -25.54 -4.85 5.23
CA ILE A 223 -25.54 -4.30 6.59
C ILE A 223 -26.93 -3.81 7.00
N SER A 224 -27.65 -3.10 6.12
CA SER A 224 -29.01 -2.63 6.43
C SER A 224 -30.02 -3.76 6.63
N GLU A 225 -29.79 -4.91 5.99
CA GLU A 225 -30.57 -6.13 6.18
C GLU A 225 -30.14 -6.91 7.43
N GLY A 226 -29.12 -6.47 8.17
CA GLY A 226 -28.54 -7.17 9.31
C GLY A 226 -27.63 -8.35 8.94
N LYS A 227 -27.32 -8.54 7.65
CA LYS A 227 -26.40 -9.58 7.17
C LYS A 227 -24.95 -9.08 7.21
N ARG A 228 -24.01 -10.01 7.38
CA ARG A 228 -22.57 -9.68 7.31
C ARG A 228 -22.18 -9.39 5.86
N PRO A 229 -21.61 -8.21 5.53
CA PRO A 229 -21.20 -7.90 4.16
C PRO A 229 -20.08 -8.84 3.71
N PHE A 230 -20.19 -9.33 2.48
CA PHE A 230 -19.19 -10.18 1.85
C PHE A 230 -18.24 -9.35 0.99
N TYR A 231 -16.94 -9.47 1.24
CA TYR A 231 -15.90 -8.83 0.45
C TYR A 231 -15.07 -9.89 -0.25
N GLU A 232 -15.07 -9.86 -1.57
CA GLU A 232 -14.30 -10.81 -2.37
C GLU A 232 -12.81 -10.58 -2.22
N ARG A 233 -12.04 -11.67 -2.23
CA ARG A 233 -10.58 -11.62 -2.21
C ARG A 233 -10.07 -10.95 -3.49
N LYS A 234 -8.88 -10.35 -3.42
CA LYS A 234 -8.27 -9.67 -4.59
C LYS A 234 -8.02 -10.65 -5.74
N SER A 235 -7.59 -11.87 -5.44
CA SER A 235 -7.35 -12.93 -6.43
C SER A 235 -8.64 -13.32 -7.19
N THR A 236 -9.75 -13.48 -6.47
CA THR A 236 -11.03 -13.84 -7.10
C THR A 236 -11.58 -12.70 -7.97
N LYS A 237 -11.36 -11.44 -7.58
CA LYS A 237 -11.69 -10.28 -8.42
C LYS A 237 -10.88 -10.27 -9.71
N LYS A 238 -9.56 -10.45 -9.63
CA LYS A 238 -8.68 -10.55 -10.81
C LYS A 238 -9.13 -11.69 -11.75
N ALA A 239 -9.45 -12.86 -11.20
CA ALA A 239 -9.95 -13.97 -12.01
C ALA A 239 -11.26 -13.62 -12.75
N ARG A 240 -12.20 -12.95 -12.07
CA ARG A 240 -13.43 -12.46 -12.72
C ARG A 240 -13.14 -11.41 -13.79
N ASP A 241 -12.25 -10.47 -13.53
CA ASP A 241 -11.88 -9.44 -14.51
C ASP A 241 -11.25 -10.06 -15.76
N LEU A 242 -10.40 -11.09 -15.60
CA LEU A 242 -9.80 -11.85 -16.71
C LEU A 242 -10.86 -12.61 -17.53
N VAL A 243 -11.83 -13.24 -16.88
CA VAL A 243 -12.95 -13.90 -17.56
C VAL A 243 -13.77 -12.88 -18.36
N GLN A 244 -14.12 -11.74 -17.76
CA GLN A 244 -14.83 -10.67 -18.45
C GLN A 244 -14.05 -10.10 -19.65
N GLN A 245 -12.72 -9.96 -19.53
CA GLN A 245 -11.88 -9.53 -20.65
C GLN A 245 -11.85 -10.56 -21.77
N TYR A 246 -11.76 -11.86 -21.42
CA TYR A 246 -11.81 -12.94 -22.39
C TYR A 246 -13.14 -12.96 -23.15
N ASP A 247 -14.26 -12.83 -22.43
CA ASP A 247 -15.60 -12.83 -23.03
C ASP A 247 -15.76 -11.62 -23.97
N LYS A 248 -15.35 -10.42 -23.54
CA LYS A 248 -15.34 -9.23 -24.40
C LYS A 248 -14.50 -9.42 -25.67
N LEU A 249 -13.31 -10.01 -25.56
CA LEU A 249 -12.45 -10.29 -26.72
C LEU A 249 -13.05 -11.35 -27.66
N LYS A 250 -13.81 -12.31 -27.10
CA LYS A 250 -14.51 -13.34 -27.83
C LYS A 250 -15.71 -12.76 -28.59
N GLU A 251 -16.50 -11.91 -27.94
CA GLU A 251 -17.61 -11.16 -28.55
C GLU A 251 -17.12 -10.23 -29.67
N ASP A 252 -16.00 -9.53 -29.45
CA ASP A 252 -15.37 -8.65 -30.44
C ASP A 252 -14.71 -9.41 -31.62
N GLY A 253 -14.59 -10.74 -31.55
CA GLY A 253 -13.88 -11.57 -32.53
C GLY A 253 -12.35 -11.36 -32.56
N LYS A 254 -11.80 -10.66 -31.56
CA LYS A 254 -10.36 -10.31 -31.48
C LYS A 254 -9.53 -11.34 -30.69
N LEU A 255 -10.18 -12.33 -30.10
CA LEU A 255 -9.54 -13.32 -29.24
C LEU A 255 -8.38 -14.06 -29.91
N ALA A 256 -8.56 -14.55 -31.15
CA ALA A 256 -7.51 -15.27 -31.87
C ALA A 256 -6.25 -14.40 -32.08
N LYS A 257 -6.45 -13.15 -32.54
CA LYS A 257 -5.37 -12.17 -32.70
C LYS A 257 -4.66 -11.89 -31.38
N HIS A 258 -5.39 -11.78 -30.27
CA HIS A 258 -4.81 -11.58 -28.94
C HIS A 258 -3.94 -12.78 -28.51
N ILE A 259 -4.41 -14.01 -28.72
CA ILE A 259 -3.66 -15.24 -28.43
C ILE A 259 -2.38 -15.29 -29.28
N ASP A 260 -2.47 -15.00 -30.58
CA ASP A 260 -1.31 -15.03 -31.47
C ASP A 260 -0.27 -13.96 -31.11
N LYS A 261 -0.71 -12.75 -30.76
CA LYS A 261 0.19 -11.71 -30.22
C LYS A 261 0.87 -12.17 -28.94
N ARG A 262 0.13 -12.81 -28.03
CA ARG A 262 0.69 -13.35 -26.77
C ARG A 262 1.72 -14.45 -27.05
N ARG A 263 1.42 -15.38 -27.96
CA ARG A 263 2.34 -16.44 -28.40
C ARG A 263 3.63 -15.87 -28.98
N LYS A 264 3.53 -14.90 -29.89
CA LYS A 264 4.69 -14.21 -30.48
C LYS A 264 5.54 -13.51 -29.40
N LYS A 265 4.90 -12.82 -28.44
CA LYS A 265 5.60 -12.14 -27.34
C LYS A 265 6.32 -13.13 -26.41
N ILE A 266 5.71 -14.28 -26.10
CA ILE A 266 6.32 -15.34 -25.28
C ILE A 266 7.52 -15.93 -26.03
N SER A 267 7.35 -16.36 -27.28
CA SER A 267 8.44 -16.91 -28.10
C SER A 267 9.62 -15.93 -28.25
N ALA A 268 9.36 -14.63 -28.42
CA ALA A 268 10.40 -13.62 -28.46
C ALA A 268 11.13 -13.42 -27.12
N LYS A 269 10.42 -13.55 -25.99
CA LYS A 269 11.04 -13.53 -24.65
C LYS A 269 11.90 -14.78 -24.43
N ASP A 270 11.40 -15.95 -24.82
CA ASP A 270 12.12 -17.21 -24.67
C ASP A 270 13.40 -17.21 -25.50
N ARG A 271 13.34 -16.71 -26.75
CA ARG A 271 14.54 -16.54 -27.58
C ARG A 271 15.58 -15.64 -26.91
N LYS A 272 15.16 -14.47 -26.38
CA LYS A 272 16.06 -13.58 -25.64
C LYS A 272 16.68 -14.27 -24.42
N LYS A 273 15.91 -15.04 -23.64
CA LYS A 273 16.44 -15.78 -22.48
C LYS A 273 17.48 -16.81 -22.88
N LEU A 274 17.30 -17.49 -24.01
CA LEU A 274 18.28 -18.45 -24.55
C LEU A 274 19.55 -17.74 -25.06
N ASP A 275 19.42 -16.57 -25.68
CA ASP A 275 20.55 -15.77 -26.18
C ASP A 275 21.46 -15.24 -25.03
N PHE A 276 20.98 -15.17 -23.79
CA PHE A 276 21.78 -14.80 -22.60
C PHE A 276 22.40 -16.01 -21.87
N ALA A 277 22.08 -17.23 -22.29
CA ALA A 277 22.56 -18.47 -21.66
C ALA A 277 23.75 -19.12 -22.40
N THR A 278 24.29 -18.44 -23.43
CA THR A 278 25.51 -18.78 -24.17
C THR A 278 26.54 -17.69 -24.02
#